data_AF-A0A937MSU6-F1
#
_entry.id   AF-A0A937MSU6-F1
#
_cell.length_a   1.000
_cell.length_b   1.000
_cell.length_c   1.000
_cell.angle_alpha   90.00
_cell.angle_beta   90.00
_cell.angle_gamma   90.00
#
_symmetry.space_group_name_H-M   'P 1'
#
loop_
_entity.id
_entity.type
_entity.pdbx_description
1 polymer ?
#
loop_
_entity_poly.entity_id
_entity_poly.type
_entity_poly.pdbx_seq_one_letter_code
_entity_poly.pdbx_strand_id
1 'polypeptide(L)'
;ATRYFYLQRHAFGGRVEGRTFGTSTTGGGPLHLTDLEERLMEVHWRMKRVFIENLDACAVITRYDRKHTFFYIDPPYYETAGYADPFCHGDFVRLRSTLDQIKGKFLLSLNDHPMVREIFDGFKFQRVTLKYSIGASAASRGKERAEVLIQNY
;
A
#
# COMPACT_ATOMS: atom_id res chain seq x y z
N ALA A 1 16.19 -1.85 -14.71
CA ALA A 1 15.15 -0.85 -14.40
C ALA A 1 14.30 -0.49 -15.63
N THR A 2 14.90 0.00 -16.72
CA THR A 2 14.17 0.50 -17.92
C THR A 2 13.21 -0.53 -18.54
N ARG A 3 13.66 -1.78 -18.73
CA ARG A 3 12.80 -2.86 -19.22
C ARG A 3 11.58 -3.11 -18.33
N TYR A 4 11.76 -3.09 -17.00
CA TYR A 4 10.66 -3.28 -16.05
C TYR A 4 9.66 -2.13 -16.16
N PHE A 5 10.15 -0.88 -16.18
CA PHE A 5 9.31 0.30 -16.31
C PHE A 5 8.47 0.28 -17.61
N TYR A 6 9.10 -0.05 -18.74
CA TYR A 6 8.42 -0.16 -20.02
C TYR A 6 7.32 -1.23 -19.98
N LEU A 7 7.66 -2.46 -19.56
CA LEU A 7 6.69 -3.56 -19.48
C LEU A 7 5.54 -3.25 -18.51
N GLN A 8 5.83 -2.61 -17.37
CA GLN A 8 4.84 -2.26 -16.36
C GLN A 8 3.84 -1.21 -16.86
N ARG A 9 4.25 -0.31 -17.75
CA ARG A 9 3.37 0.69 -18.37
C ARG A 9 2.50 0.11 -19.47
N HIS A 10 3.00 -0.88 -20.21
CA HIS A 10 2.24 -1.56 -21.26
C HIS A 10 1.37 -2.73 -20.75
N ALA A 11 1.53 -3.15 -19.49
CA ALA A 11 0.74 -4.22 -18.89
C ALA A 11 -0.70 -3.75 -18.57
N PHE A 12 -1.69 -4.56 -18.93
CA PHE A 12 -3.10 -4.32 -18.59
C PHE A 12 -3.27 -4.20 -17.07
N GLY A 13 -3.84 -3.07 -16.61
CA GLY A 13 -4.04 -2.78 -15.20
C GLY A 13 -2.75 -2.64 -14.38
N GLY A 14 -1.58 -2.51 -15.02
CA GLY A 14 -0.31 -2.46 -14.30
C GLY A 14 -0.04 -3.71 -13.45
N ARG A 15 -0.42 -4.90 -13.94
CA ARG A 15 -0.16 -6.13 -13.21
C ARG A 15 1.34 -6.45 -13.19
N VAL A 16 1.85 -6.83 -12.02
CA VAL A 16 3.27 -7.21 -11.87
C VAL A 16 3.49 -8.67 -12.24
N GLU A 17 2.49 -9.53 -12.02
CA GLU A 17 2.43 -10.95 -12.41
C GLU A 17 1.39 -11.20 -13.51
N GLY A 18 1.62 -12.20 -14.36
CA GLY A 18 0.69 -12.54 -15.45
C GLY A 18 0.48 -11.38 -16.45
N ARG A 19 1.57 -10.66 -16.78
CA ARG A 19 1.53 -9.45 -17.63
C ARG A 19 0.96 -9.75 -19.01
N THR A 20 -0.21 -9.20 -19.31
CA THR A 20 -0.79 -9.15 -20.65
C THR A 20 -0.71 -7.73 -21.19
N PHE A 21 -0.56 -7.58 -22.51
CA PHE A 21 -0.51 -6.26 -23.13
C PHE A 21 -1.88 -5.58 -23.05
N GLY A 22 -1.92 -4.35 -22.53
CA GLY A 22 -3.14 -3.56 -22.44
C GLY A 22 -3.44 -2.83 -23.75
N THR A 23 -4.63 -3.04 -24.32
CA THR A 23 -5.10 -2.33 -25.51
C THR A 23 -6.30 -1.44 -25.19
N SER A 24 -6.37 -0.27 -25.82
CA SER A 24 -7.55 0.60 -25.79
C SER A 24 -7.93 0.98 -27.23
N THR A 25 -9.23 0.99 -27.53
CA THR A 25 -9.76 1.42 -28.83
C THR A 25 -10.12 2.91 -28.85
N THR A 26 -10.13 3.58 -27.69
CA THR A 26 -10.57 4.96 -27.52
C THR A 26 -9.50 5.90 -26.95
N GLY A 27 -8.28 5.40 -26.70
CA GLY A 27 -7.16 6.17 -26.15
C GLY A 27 -5.82 5.77 -26.74
N GLY A 28 -4.83 6.66 -26.61
CA GLY A 28 -3.44 6.41 -27.02
C GLY A 28 -2.74 5.35 -26.16
N GLY A 29 -1.56 4.91 -26.60
CA GLY A 29 -0.73 3.98 -25.85
C GLY A 29 -0.33 4.54 -24.47
N PRO A 30 -0.09 3.69 -23.46
CA PRO A 30 0.07 4.12 -22.07
C PRO A 30 1.40 4.84 -21.76
N LEU A 31 2.33 4.90 -22.71
CA LEU A 31 3.62 5.56 -22.58
C LEU A 31 3.92 6.38 -23.84
N HIS A 32 3.99 7.70 -23.68
CA HIS A 32 4.56 8.61 -24.67
C HIS A 32 5.98 8.97 -24.24
N LEU A 33 6.96 8.77 -25.12
CA LEU A 33 8.37 9.00 -24.81
C LEU A 33 8.71 10.47 -24.62
N THR A 34 7.95 11.37 -25.25
CA THR A 34 8.10 12.82 -25.11
C THR A 34 7.85 13.29 -23.68
N ASP A 35 6.88 12.67 -23.00
CA ASP A 35 6.46 13.08 -21.65
C ASP A 35 7.28 12.35 -20.57
N LEU A 36 8.16 11.43 -20.98
CA LEU A 36 8.92 10.59 -20.05
C LEU A 36 9.94 11.40 -19.27
N GLU A 37 10.61 12.36 -19.91
CA GLU A 37 11.62 13.19 -19.27
C GLU A 37 11.02 14.03 -18.14
N GLU A 38 9.93 14.74 -18.41
CA GLU A 38 9.21 15.55 -17.43
C GLU A 38 8.78 14.69 -16.23
N ARG A 39 8.18 13.52 -16.48
CA ARG A 39 7.75 12.60 -15.43
C ARG A 39 8.91 12.03 -14.60
N LEU A 40 10.04 11.74 -15.24
CA LEU A 40 11.23 11.27 -14.52
C LEU A 40 11.81 12.38 -13.63
N MET A 41 11.77 13.64 -14.10
CA MET A 41 12.18 14.79 -13.30
C MET A 41 11.27 15.00 -12.09
N GLU A 42 9.95 14.89 -12.24
CA GLU A 42 9.01 14.97 -11.12
C GLU A 42 9.31 13.91 -10.05
N VAL A 43 9.53 12.66 -10.47
CA VAL A 43 9.89 11.57 -9.55
C VAL A 43 11.25 11.84 -8.90
N HIS A 44 12.25 12.30 -9.66
CA HIS A 44 13.57 12.64 -9.13
C HIS A 44 13.47 13.68 -8.00
N TRP A 45 12.73 14.77 -8.23
CA TRP A 45 12.56 15.81 -7.21
C TRP A 45 11.83 15.31 -5.98
N ARG A 46 10.78 14.51 -6.16
CA ARG A 46 10.03 13.89 -5.06
C ARG A 46 10.91 12.93 -4.24
N MET A 47 11.81 12.20 -4.88
CA MET A 47 12.64 11.18 -4.24
C MET A 47 14.00 11.70 -3.74
N LYS A 48 14.35 12.97 -4.00
CA LYS A 48 15.68 13.54 -3.71
C LYS A 48 16.17 13.35 -2.27
N ARG A 49 15.27 13.21 -1.29
CA ARG A 49 15.58 13.02 0.14
C ARG A 49 15.00 11.72 0.70
N VAL A 50 14.70 10.76 -0.16
CA VAL A 50 14.10 9.47 0.21
C VAL A 50 15.19 8.39 0.23
N PHE A 51 15.31 7.70 1.35
CA PHE A 51 16.06 6.46 1.43
C PHE A 51 15.13 5.30 1.08
N ILE A 52 15.59 4.38 0.24
CA ILE A 52 14.85 3.19 -0.17
C ILE A 52 15.53 1.98 0.45
N GLU A 53 14.78 1.23 1.25
CA GLU A 53 15.22 0.01 1.91
C GLU A 53 14.40 -1.17 1.40
N ASN A 54 15.03 -2.31 1.17
CA ASN A 54 14.37 -3.58 0.88
C ASN A 54 14.65 -4.56 2.02
N LEU A 55 13.94 -4.35 3.13
CA LEU A 55 14.13 -5.08 4.38
C LEU A 55 12.76 -5.46 4.96
N ASP A 56 12.77 -6.39 5.91
CA ASP A 56 11.59 -6.69 6.74
C ASP A 56 11.06 -5.43 7.42
N ALA A 57 9.74 -5.23 7.37
CA ALA A 57 9.10 -4.02 7.85
C ALA A 57 9.34 -3.78 9.35
N CYS A 58 9.33 -4.83 10.18
CA CYS A 58 9.56 -4.69 11.62
C CYS A 58 11.02 -4.27 11.88
N ALA A 59 11.98 -4.83 11.12
CA ALA A 59 13.38 -4.40 11.19
C ALA A 59 13.57 -2.92 10.82
N VAL A 60 12.87 -2.42 9.80
CA VAL A 60 12.87 -1.00 9.41
C VAL A 60 12.31 -0.14 10.54
N ILE A 61 11.14 -0.49 11.07
CA ILE A 61 10.50 0.25 12.18
C ILE A 61 11.46 0.36 13.37
N THR A 62 12.04 -0.76 13.82
CA THR A 62 13.00 -0.77 14.93
C THR A 62 14.24 0.07 14.64
N ARG A 63 14.79 0.02 13.42
CA ARG A 63 16.00 0.79 13.06
C ARG A 63 15.78 2.29 13.14
N TYR A 64 14.66 2.79 12.63
CA TYR A 64 14.35 4.22 12.54
C TYR A 64 13.52 4.77 13.70
N ASP A 65 13.14 3.96 14.68
CA ASP A 65 12.30 4.40 15.79
C ASP A 65 12.99 5.46 16.66
N ARG A 66 12.43 6.67 16.65
CA ARG A 66 12.83 7.81 17.48
C ARG A 66 11.56 8.53 17.92
N LYS A 67 11.62 9.30 19.01
CA LYS A 67 10.48 10.07 19.53
C LYS A 67 9.84 11.02 18.50
N HIS A 68 10.61 11.49 17.51
CA HIS A 68 10.14 12.37 16.45
C HIS A 68 9.76 11.64 15.15
N THR A 69 9.97 10.32 15.08
CA THR A 69 9.64 9.53 13.89
C THR A 69 8.13 9.32 13.81
N PHE A 70 7.60 9.46 12.60
CA PHE A 70 6.23 9.08 12.27
C PHE A 70 6.26 7.98 11.22
N PHE A 71 5.60 6.86 11.53
CA PHE A 71 5.47 5.72 10.63
C PHE A 71 4.08 5.69 10.01
N TYR A 72 4.02 5.73 8.67
CA TYR A 72 2.82 5.32 7.95
C TYR A 72 3.00 3.88 7.48
N ILE A 73 2.06 3.02 7.82
CA ILE A 73 2.18 1.57 7.65
C ILE A 73 0.95 1.10 6.88
N ASP A 74 1.19 0.47 5.73
CA ASP A 74 0.15 0.00 4.81
C ASP A 74 0.50 -1.43 4.36
N PRO A 75 0.34 -2.43 5.24
CA PRO A 75 0.69 -3.81 4.92
C PRO A 75 -0.40 -4.43 4.03
N PRO A 76 -0.15 -5.62 3.45
CA PRO A 76 -1.20 -6.37 2.77
C PRO A 76 -2.44 -6.53 3.66
N TYR A 77 -3.61 -6.20 3.12
CA TYR A 77 -4.87 -6.22 3.89
C TYR A 77 -5.25 -7.64 4.30
N TYR A 78 -5.79 -7.79 5.50
CA TYR A 78 -6.13 -9.09 6.08
C TYR A 78 -7.09 -9.86 5.16
N GLU A 79 -6.74 -11.09 4.81
CA GLU A 79 -7.50 -11.99 3.92
C GLU A 79 -7.91 -11.37 2.56
N THR A 80 -7.13 -10.40 2.06
CA THR A 80 -7.38 -9.79 0.76
C THR A 80 -6.44 -10.36 -0.31
N ALA A 81 -7.00 -10.78 -1.44
CA ALA A 81 -6.23 -11.30 -2.58
C ALA A 81 -5.50 -10.18 -3.34
N GLY A 82 -4.36 -10.50 -3.96
CA GLY A 82 -3.67 -9.62 -4.91
C GLY A 82 -2.23 -9.23 -4.54
N TYR A 83 -1.75 -9.64 -3.37
CA TYR A 83 -0.35 -9.50 -2.98
C TYR A 83 0.42 -10.78 -3.33
N ALA A 84 1.64 -10.63 -3.87
CA ALA A 84 2.47 -11.76 -4.28
C ALA A 84 2.92 -12.61 -3.08
N ASP A 85 3.18 -11.98 -1.94
CA ASP A 85 3.52 -12.63 -0.68
C ASP A 85 2.35 -12.48 0.31
N PRO A 86 1.81 -13.60 0.85
CA PRO A 86 0.73 -13.54 1.83
C PRO A 86 1.28 -13.07 3.19
N PHE A 87 0.79 -11.93 3.68
CA PHE A 87 1.02 -11.48 5.05
C PHE A 87 0.14 -12.31 5.98
N CYS A 88 0.74 -13.22 6.75
CA CYS A 88 -0.02 -14.19 7.53
C CYS A 88 -0.43 -13.62 8.89
N HIS A 89 -1.34 -14.30 9.59
CA HIS A 89 -1.77 -13.91 10.94
C HIS A 89 -0.58 -13.66 11.89
N GLY A 90 0.45 -14.52 11.83
CA GLY A 90 1.67 -14.36 12.64
C GLY A 90 2.44 -13.08 12.34
N ASP A 91 2.43 -12.60 11.10
CA ASP A 91 3.06 -11.34 10.72
C ASP A 91 2.34 -10.13 11.30
N PHE A 92 1.00 -10.16 11.34
CA PHE A 92 0.21 -9.12 12.00
C PHE A 92 0.48 -9.07 13.51
N VAL A 93 0.58 -10.24 14.16
CA VAL A 93 0.94 -10.32 15.59
C VAL A 93 2.34 -9.77 15.83
N ARG A 94 3.32 -10.14 14.99
CA ARG A 94 4.70 -9.62 15.07
C ARG A 94 4.76 -8.10 14.86
N LEU A 95 4.00 -7.59 13.90
CA LEU A 95 3.86 -6.16 13.66
C LEU A 95 3.24 -5.46 14.89
N ARG A 96 2.16 -6.01 15.45
CA ARG A 96 1.54 -5.47 16.67
C ARG A 96 2.53 -5.38 17.83
N SER A 97 3.29 -6.45 18.09
CA SER A 97 4.30 -6.46 19.16
C SER A 97 5.40 -5.43 18.91
N THR A 98 5.81 -5.25 17.66
CA THR A 98 6.80 -4.22 17.29
C THR A 98 6.25 -2.82 17.58
N LEU A 99 5.00 -2.55 17.17
CA LEU A 99 4.33 -1.26 17.36
C LEU A 99 4.04 -0.93 18.82
N ASP A 100 3.92 -1.93 19.69
CA ASP A 100 3.75 -1.71 21.14
C ASP A 100 4.97 -1.05 21.78
N GLN A 101 6.16 -1.31 21.21
CA GLN A 101 7.44 -0.93 21.80
C GLN A 101 8.03 0.35 21.22
N ILE A 102 7.42 0.94 20.19
CA ILE A 102 7.98 2.11 19.52
C ILE A 102 7.88 3.38 20.38
N LYS A 103 8.88 4.25 20.24
CA LYS A 103 8.91 5.59 20.86
C LYS A 103 8.23 6.63 20.00
N GLY A 104 8.21 6.41 18.68
CA GLY A 104 7.59 7.29 17.71
C GLY A 104 6.06 7.17 17.66
N LYS A 105 5.49 7.81 16.65
CA LYS A 105 4.06 7.71 16.33
C LYS A 105 3.85 6.82 15.12
N PHE A 106 2.71 6.15 15.06
CA PHE A 106 2.34 5.41 13.86
C PHE A 106 0.88 5.64 13.46
N LEU A 107 0.63 5.50 12.16
CA LEU A 107 -0.68 5.37 11.55
C LEU A 107 -0.67 4.13 10.66
N LEU A 108 -1.54 3.17 10.95
CA LEU A 108 -1.68 1.91 10.25
C LEU A 108 -3.03 1.86 9.53
N SER A 109 -3.05 1.63 8.22
CA SER A 109 -4.27 1.43 7.42
C SER A 109 -4.54 -0.04 7.16
N LEU A 110 -5.76 -0.50 7.46
CA LEU A 110 -6.23 -1.86 7.21
C LEU A 110 -7.73 -1.90 6.89
N ASN A 111 -8.21 -3.04 6.39
CA ASN A 111 -9.63 -3.33 6.30
C ASN A 111 -10.27 -3.47 7.70
N ASP A 112 -11.52 -3.02 7.84
CA ASP A 112 -12.29 -3.18 9.08
C ASP A 112 -12.73 -4.65 9.24
N HIS A 113 -11.84 -5.47 9.82
CA HIS A 113 -12.02 -6.89 10.03
C HIS A 113 -11.99 -7.24 11.54
N PRO A 114 -12.84 -8.16 12.03
CA PRO A 114 -12.85 -8.54 13.45
C PRO A 114 -11.48 -8.96 13.98
N MET A 115 -10.74 -9.76 13.22
CA MET A 115 -9.40 -10.20 13.60
C MET A 115 -8.38 -9.06 13.67
N VAL A 116 -8.51 -8.05 12.80
CA VAL A 116 -7.66 -6.85 12.85
C VAL A 116 -7.94 -6.06 14.13
N ARG A 117 -9.22 -5.95 14.52
CA ARG A 117 -9.61 -5.30 15.77
C ARG A 117 -9.09 -6.04 16.99
N GLU A 118 -9.13 -7.37 16.96
CA GLU A 118 -8.60 -8.22 18.04
C GLU A 118 -7.08 -8.10 18.17
N ILE A 119 -6.33 -8.24 17.08
CA ILE A 119 -4.86 -8.16 17.09
C ILE A 119 -4.39 -6.78 17.56
N PHE A 120 -5.02 -5.71 17.08
CA PHE A 120 -4.60 -4.35 17.38
C PHE A 120 -5.38 -3.71 18.52
N ASP A 121 -5.98 -4.52 19.39
CA ASP A 121 -6.64 -4.04 20.60
C ASP A 121 -5.68 -3.22 21.47
N GLY A 122 -6.25 -2.26 22.19
CA GLY A 122 -5.51 -1.27 22.98
C GLY A 122 -5.02 -0.03 22.20
N PHE A 123 -5.08 -0.03 20.87
CA PHE A 123 -4.85 1.17 20.06
C PHE A 123 -6.13 1.92 19.74
N LYS A 124 -5.99 3.16 19.27
CA LYS A 124 -7.12 3.97 18.82
C LYS A 124 -7.50 3.59 17.40
N PHE A 125 -8.78 3.31 17.19
CA PHE A 125 -9.35 3.02 15.87
C PHE A 125 -10.19 4.19 15.37
N GLN A 126 -9.94 4.61 14.15
CA GLN A 126 -10.81 5.52 13.39
C GLN A 126 -11.34 4.78 12.16
N ARG A 127 -12.65 4.60 12.10
CA ARG A 127 -13.30 3.98 10.94
C ARG A 127 -13.43 4.99 9.81
N VAL A 128 -13.08 4.56 8.60
CA VAL A 128 -13.23 5.34 7.36
C VAL A 128 -14.09 4.51 6.39
N THR A 129 -15.18 5.09 5.93
CA THR A 129 -16.04 4.42 4.93
C THR A 129 -15.63 4.86 3.54
N LEU A 130 -15.18 3.91 2.71
CA LEU A 130 -14.85 4.18 1.32
C LEU A 130 -16.00 3.74 0.41
N LYS A 131 -16.41 4.64 -0.47
CA LYS A 131 -17.29 4.32 -1.61
C LYS A 131 -16.43 3.95 -2.80
N TYR A 132 -16.18 2.66 -3.01
CA TYR A 132 -15.48 2.22 -4.23
C TYR A 132 -16.39 2.40 -5.46
N SER A 133 -15.93 3.18 -6.43
CA SER A 133 -16.60 3.41 -7.73
C SER A 133 -16.20 2.42 -8.82
N ILE A 134 -15.16 1.60 -8.58
CA ILE A 134 -14.61 0.65 -9.55
C ILE A 134 -15.20 -0.74 -9.26
N GLY A 135 -16.32 -1.02 -9.91
CA GLY A 135 -16.97 -2.33 -9.94
C GLY A 135 -17.46 -2.65 -11.36
N ALA A 136 -17.15 -3.84 -11.87
CA ALA A 136 -17.46 -4.28 -13.23
C ALA A 136 -18.98 -4.31 -13.52
N SER A 137 -19.81 -4.47 -12.49
CA SER A 137 -21.28 -4.44 -12.58
C SER A 137 -21.88 -3.34 -11.69
N ALA A 138 -23.07 -2.85 -12.04
CA ALA A 138 -23.83 -1.90 -11.21
C ALA A 138 -24.08 -2.43 -9.77
N ALA A 139 -24.14 -3.76 -9.59
CA ALA A 139 -24.27 -4.41 -8.28
C ALA A 139 -22.97 -4.44 -7.44
N SER A 140 -21.80 -4.29 -8.09
CA SER A 140 -20.50 -4.20 -7.42
C SER A 140 -20.06 -2.75 -7.13
N ARG A 141 -20.66 -1.77 -7.83
CA ARG A 141 -20.52 -0.35 -7.52
C ARG A 141 -21.39 -0.03 -6.31
N GLY A 142 -20.77 0.29 -5.18
CA GLY A 142 -21.49 0.60 -3.94
C GLY A 142 -21.38 -0.43 -2.81
N LYS A 143 -20.54 -1.47 -2.94
CA LYS A 143 -20.11 -2.22 -1.74
C LYS A 143 -19.29 -1.26 -0.87
N GLU A 144 -19.90 -0.79 0.21
CA GLU A 144 -19.18 -0.07 1.26
C GLU A 144 -18.13 -1.01 1.83
N ARG A 145 -16.86 -0.68 1.62
CA ARG A 145 -15.78 -1.27 2.39
C ARG A 145 -15.42 -0.28 3.47
N ALA A 146 -15.51 -0.75 4.70
CA ALA A 146 -15.00 -0.04 5.84
C ALA A 146 -13.51 -0.35 5.97
N GLU A 147 -12.72 0.71 6.08
CA GLU A 147 -11.33 0.66 6.47
C GLU A 147 -11.19 1.21 7.89
N VAL A 148 -10.11 0.82 8.56
CA VAL A 148 -9.75 1.32 9.88
C VAL A 148 -8.35 1.92 9.82
N LEU A 149 -8.23 3.09 10.41
CA LEU A 149 -6.96 3.72 10.75
C LEU A 149 -6.67 3.43 12.21
N ILE A 150 -5.51 2.84 12.48
CA ILE A 150 -5.07 2.40 13.80
C ILE A 150 -3.87 3.26 14.20
N GLN A 151 -3.89 3.85 15.39
CA GLN A 151 -2.84 4.78 15.85
C GLN A 151 -2.60 4.76 17.36
N ASN A 152 -1.40 5.21 17.78
CA ASN A 152 -0.99 5.29 19.18
C ASN A 152 -1.01 6.72 19.79
N TYR A 153 -1.65 7.69 19.12
CA TYR A 153 -1.71 9.09 19.58
C TYR A 153 -3.13 9.67 19.59
#